data_AF-A0A2V5Q0I7-F1
#
_entry.id   AF-A0A2V5Q0I7-F1
#
_cell.length_a   1.000
_cell.length_b   1.000
_cell.length_c   1.000
_cell.angle_alpha   90.00
_cell.angle_beta   90.00
_cell.angle_gamma   90.00
#
_symmetry.space_group_name_H-M   'P 1'
#
loop_
_entity.id
_entity.type
_entity.pdbx_description
1 polymer ?
#
loop_
_entity_poly.entity_id
_entity_poly.type
_entity_poly.pdbx_seq_one_letter_code
_entity_poly.pdbx_strand_id
1 'polypeptide(L)'
;MSRPITTTEARRNFVSPYSRWYEKQPLPAELNGTLACQRLREPLFTPAISPGFKLQPEDKVFAMGSCFARGVELALIGQGIEVLSRAVEFDCFPAMNDELKLGFTNKYNTFAIYNELHWALDPVGEFPRDSVVDIGNGTFYDPHTNPALELGDFDETMRRREIIRSVTRRISMCRVVVITLGLVEVWRDKTANVFINQVIPGMFSRYPDRYELHATNSADNLSNLEAIHQLLKQFGHHDVQVIVTVSPVPLVATFSADDVVIANTYSKSLLRAVAQEWAAKHENVHYFPSYEIVQNSDPRLTWEEDRRHVKGEVVQHIMSLFLRNYFSGLPVTSAKLSASPNPVPDGIEPGKTTIRWFCHGAPDAAVYVSRNGAEEVLFAKDPHGSQELSGIGTDVTYEFSLYEAPDRKNRLAQISVTRPSFSAVPASKPDRVPSWR
;
A
#
# COMPACT_ATOMS: atom_id res chain seq x y z
N MET A 1 22.28 -7.56 20.88
CA MET A 1 21.40 -7.31 22.05
C MET A 1 21.06 -5.82 22.07
N SER A 2 19.79 -5.47 22.21
CA SER A 2 19.37 -4.08 22.42
C SER A 2 20.02 -3.50 23.67
N ARG A 3 20.22 -2.18 23.71
CA ARG A 3 20.77 -1.49 24.88
C ARG A 3 19.89 -1.78 26.12
N PRO A 4 20.46 -2.29 27.22
CA PRO A 4 19.69 -2.48 28.45
C PRO A 4 19.21 -1.11 28.97
N ILE A 5 17.97 -1.05 29.44
CA ILE A 5 17.41 0.14 30.08
C ILE A 5 17.65 0.08 31.60
N THR A 6 17.87 1.23 32.20
CA THR A 6 18.01 1.39 33.66
C THR A 6 16.69 1.14 34.38
N THR A 7 16.76 0.84 35.69
CA THR A 7 15.56 0.74 36.53
C THR A 7 14.73 2.04 36.51
N THR A 8 15.38 3.20 36.44
CA THR A 8 14.71 4.50 36.34
C THR A 8 13.92 4.64 35.05
N GLU A 9 14.49 4.25 33.91
CA GLU A 9 13.81 4.23 32.61
C GLU A 9 12.67 3.20 32.61
N ALA A 10 12.90 1.99 33.14
CA ALA A 10 11.87 0.97 33.26
C ALA A 10 10.67 1.47 34.09
N ARG A 11 10.91 2.14 35.22
CA ARG A 11 9.84 2.75 36.04
C ARG A 11 9.11 3.85 35.29
N ARG A 12 9.82 4.71 34.55
CA ARG A 12 9.21 5.75 33.70
C ARG A 12 8.30 5.12 32.64
N ASN A 13 8.78 4.09 31.95
CA ASN A 13 8.01 3.38 30.92
C ASN A 13 6.78 2.69 31.53
N PHE A 14 6.92 2.10 32.73
CA PHE A 14 5.82 1.45 33.44
C PHE A 14 4.74 2.42 33.93
N VAL A 15 5.01 3.72 34.02
CA VAL A 15 4.02 4.75 34.36
C VAL A 15 3.29 5.28 33.12
N SER A 16 3.75 4.95 31.90
CA SER A 16 3.04 5.29 30.67
C SER A 16 1.59 4.76 30.71
N PRO A 17 0.60 5.57 30.27
CA PRO A 17 -0.80 5.12 30.23
C PRO A 17 -1.01 3.92 29.30
N TYR A 18 -0.10 3.69 28.35
CA TYR A 18 -0.16 2.56 27.40
C TYR A 18 0.60 1.30 27.87
N SER A 19 1.14 1.29 29.09
CA SER A 19 2.00 0.22 29.60
C SER A 19 1.25 -0.94 30.29
N ARG A 20 -0.09 -0.93 30.27
CA ARG A 20 -0.94 -1.90 30.97
C ARG A 20 -1.95 -2.55 30.05
N TRP A 21 -2.15 -3.85 30.25
CA TRP A 21 -3.20 -4.59 29.57
C TRP A 21 -4.57 -4.32 30.19
N TYR A 22 -4.66 -4.38 31.51
CA TYR A 22 -5.84 -4.14 32.33
C TYR A 22 -5.43 -3.60 33.72
N GLU A 23 -6.38 -3.11 34.48
CA GLU A 23 -6.22 -2.77 35.91
C GLU A 23 -6.89 -3.82 36.80
N LYS A 24 -6.49 -3.94 38.08
CA LYS A 24 -7.05 -4.92 39.02
C LYS A 24 -8.56 -4.71 39.33
N GLN A 25 -9.13 -3.59 38.90
CA GLN A 25 -10.56 -3.30 39.03
C GLN A 25 -11.38 -3.99 37.91
N PRO A 26 -12.71 -4.15 38.07
CA PRO A 26 -13.55 -4.72 37.01
C PRO A 26 -13.32 -3.98 35.68
N LEU A 27 -13.32 -4.72 34.57
CA LEU A 27 -13.13 -4.17 33.22
C LEU A 27 -13.97 -2.89 33.05
N PRO A 28 -13.35 -1.71 32.85
CA PRO A 28 -14.10 -0.49 32.66
C PRO A 28 -15.10 -0.67 31.51
N ALA A 29 -16.32 -0.18 31.70
CA ALA A 29 -17.34 -0.17 30.65
C ALA A 29 -17.00 0.80 29.52
N GLU A 30 -16.09 1.76 29.77
CA GLU A 30 -15.67 2.77 28.81
C GLU A 30 -14.70 2.19 27.77
N LEU A 31 -15.06 2.39 26.48
CA LEU A 31 -14.28 1.98 25.31
C LEU A 31 -13.08 2.92 25.05
N ASN A 32 -13.17 4.20 25.48
CA ASN A 32 -12.21 5.26 25.16
C ASN A 32 -11.05 5.41 26.17
N GLY A 33 -10.39 4.31 26.55
CA GLY A 33 -9.28 4.34 27.49
C GLY A 33 -7.90 4.04 26.91
N THR A 34 -6.86 4.14 27.74
CA THR A 34 -5.46 3.95 27.31
C THR A 34 -4.94 2.52 27.51
N LEU A 35 -5.65 1.71 28.30
CA LEU A 35 -5.33 0.30 28.53
C LEU A 35 -5.45 -0.52 27.25
N ALA A 36 -4.63 -1.57 27.11
CA ALA A 36 -4.68 -2.42 25.93
C ALA A 36 -6.08 -3.05 25.72
N CYS A 37 -6.71 -3.56 26.78
CA CYS A 37 -8.03 -4.19 26.67
C CYS A 37 -9.14 -3.24 26.22
N GLN A 38 -9.00 -1.93 26.45
CA GLN A 38 -9.94 -0.92 25.99
C GLN A 38 -9.71 -0.60 24.51
N ARG A 39 -8.46 -0.30 24.15
CA ARG A 39 -8.08 -0.01 22.75
C ARG A 39 -8.31 -1.18 21.80
N LEU A 40 -8.24 -2.42 22.30
CA LEU A 40 -8.55 -3.64 21.53
C LEU A 40 -10.05 -3.91 21.37
N ARG A 41 -10.93 -3.19 22.09
CA ARG A 41 -12.38 -3.24 21.90
C ARG A 41 -12.87 -2.22 20.88
N GLU A 42 -12.06 -1.22 20.56
CA GLU A 42 -12.34 -0.32 19.45
C GLU A 42 -12.40 -1.10 18.13
N PRO A 43 -13.30 -0.73 17.20
CA PRO A 43 -13.42 -1.43 15.92
C PRO A 43 -12.09 -1.50 15.15
N LEU A 44 -11.30 -0.43 15.21
CA LEU A 44 -9.96 -0.34 14.63
C LEU A 44 -8.93 -0.05 15.73
N PHE A 45 -7.94 -0.91 15.88
CA PHE A 45 -6.92 -0.78 16.91
C PHE A 45 -5.96 0.39 16.63
N THR A 46 -5.88 1.31 17.58
CA THR A 46 -4.92 2.43 17.53
C THR A 46 -3.78 2.23 18.54
N PRO A 47 -2.53 2.03 18.09
CA PRO A 47 -1.36 2.00 18.96
C PRO A 47 -0.91 3.42 19.32
N ALA A 48 -0.24 3.54 20.47
CA ALA A 48 0.55 4.73 20.78
C ALA A 48 1.88 4.66 20.02
N ILE A 49 2.15 5.69 19.21
CA ILE A 49 3.36 5.78 18.39
C ILE A 49 4.11 7.03 18.81
N SER A 50 5.41 6.90 19.06
CA SER A 50 6.28 8.02 19.41
C SER A 50 7.53 7.94 18.53
N PRO A 51 7.51 8.59 17.34
CA PRO A 51 8.64 8.54 16.44
C PRO A 51 9.79 9.42 16.95
N GLY A 52 11.02 9.03 16.64
CA GLY A 52 12.21 9.81 17.01
C GLY A 52 12.45 11.03 16.10
N PHE A 53 11.66 11.19 15.03
CA PHE A 53 11.76 12.30 14.10
C PHE A 53 10.37 12.72 13.57
N LYS A 54 10.34 13.86 12.88
CA LYS A 54 9.17 14.34 12.12
C LYS A 54 9.55 14.62 10.67
N LEU A 55 8.67 14.27 9.75
CA LEU A 55 8.70 14.68 8.34
C LEU A 55 8.28 16.13 8.21
N GLN A 56 9.14 16.92 7.58
CA GLN A 56 8.85 18.29 7.15
C GLN A 56 8.21 18.29 5.76
N PRO A 57 7.41 19.31 5.42
CA PRO A 57 6.81 19.45 4.07
C PRO A 57 7.82 19.42 2.91
N GLU A 58 9.04 19.92 3.15
CA GLU A 58 10.14 19.98 2.19
C GLU A 58 10.94 18.68 2.07
N ASP A 59 10.67 17.68 2.92
CA ASP A 59 11.37 16.41 2.85
C ASP A 59 11.05 15.66 1.57
N LYS A 60 12.09 15.05 0.99
CA LYS A 60 11.92 14.08 -0.09
C LYS A 60 11.83 12.67 0.49
N VAL A 61 10.83 11.92 0.03
CA VAL A 61 10.57 10.56 0.51
C VAL A 61 10.75 9.54 -0.60
N PHE A 62 11.34 8.39 -0.25
CA PHE A 62 11.35 7.21 -1.11
C PHE A 62 10.68 6.06 -0.39
N ALA A 63 9.67 5.44 -1.00
CA ALA A 63 9.05 4.24 -0.46
C ALA A 63 9.37 3.03 -1.33
N MET A 64 9.68 1.90 -0.70
CA MET A 64 9.88 0.63 -1.38
C MET A 64 9.44 -0.55 -0.51
N GLY A 65 9.26 -1.71 -1.12
CA GLY A 65 8.80 -2.91 -0.44
C GLY A 65 7.49 -3.44 -1.03
N SER A 66 6.65 -4.04 -0.20
CA SER A 66 5.34 -4.58 -0.62
C SER A 66 4.36 -3.50 -1.12
N CYS A 67 3.20 -3.91 -1.63
CA CYS A 67 2.12 -3.02 -2.10
C CYS A 67 1.72 -1.95 -1.09
N PHE A 68 1.86 -2.20 0.22
CA PHE A 68 1.52 -1.23 1.27
C PHE A 68 2.38 0.04 1.18
N ALA A 69 3.61 -0.06 0.67
CA ALA A 69 4.46 1.10 0.38
C ALA A 69 3.77 2.10 -0.57
N ARG A 70 3.00 1.61 -1.57
CA ARG A 70 2.26 2.47 -2.51
C ARG A 70 1.15 3.28 -1.81
N GLY A 71 0.55 2.71 -0.76
CA GLY A 71 -0.41 3.44 0.09
C GLY A 71 0.24 4.60 0.83
N VAL A 72 1.44 4.38 1.38
CA VAL A 72 2.23 5.42 2.05
C VAL A 72 2.61 6.55 1.08
N GLU A 73 3.01 6.22 -0.14
CA GLU A 73 3.29 7.22 -1.19
C GLU A 73 2.08 8.12 -1.45
N LEU A 74 0.91 7.52 -1.67
CA LEU A 74 -0.31 8.27 -1.96
C LEU A 74 -0.72 9.17 -0.78
N ALA A 75 -0.56 8.69 0.45
CA ALA A 75 -0.85 9.48 1.65
C ALA A 75 0.07 10.71 1.77
N LEU A 76 1.38 10.53 1.51
CA LEU A 76 2.37 11.60 1.56
C LEU A 76 2.17 12.61 0.42
N ILE A 77 1.93 12.14 -0.81
CA ILE A 77 1.61 13.01 -1.96
C ILE A 77 0.35 13.84 -1.67
N GLY A 78 -0.66 13.25 -1.01
CA GLY A 78 -1.85 13.96 -0.56
C GLY A 78 -1.58 15.10 0.42
N GLN A 79 -0.42 15.11 1.08
CA GLN A 79 0.07 16.19 1.95
C GLN A 79 1.06 17.14 1.25
N GLY A 80 1.25 17.00 -0.07
CA GLY A 80 2.17 17.83 -0.85
C GLY A 80 3.64 17.44 -0.73
N ILE A 81 3.96 16.31 -0.10
CA ILE A 81 5.34 15.83 0.06
C ILE A 81 5.85 15.27 -1.27
N GLU A 82 7.10 15.57 -1.61
CA GLU A 82 7.76 15.06 -2.81
C GLU A 82 8.16 13.58 -2.61
N VAL A 83 7.49 12.67 -3.32
CA VAL A 83 7.75 11.22 -3.25
C VAL A 83 8.47 10.74 -4.51
N LEU A 84 9.78 10.50 -4.41
CA LEU A 84 10.65 10.22 -5.56
C LEU A 84 10.55 8.80 -6.11
N SER A 85 9.99 7.87 -5.35
CA SER A 85 9.71 6.50 -5.79
C SER A 85 8.51 6.40 -6.74
N ARG A 86 7.70 7.47 -6.82
CA ARG A 86 6.56 7.59 -7.74
C ARG A 86 6.94 8.49 -8.92
N ALA A 87 7.56 7.90 -9.93
CA ALA A 87 8.22 8.61 -11.02
C ALA A 87 7.39 8.64 -12.31
N VAL A 88 7.31 9.80 -12.97
CA VAL A 88 6.62 9.98 -14.26
C VAL A 88 7.25 9.17 -15.39
N GLU A 89 8.53 8.81 -15.25
CA GLU A 89 9.21 7.93 -16.21
C GLU A 89 8.54 6.55 -16.33
N PHE A 90 7.78 6.13 -15.31
CA PHE A 90 7.02 4.89 -15.35
C PHE A 90 5.70 4.99 -16.12
N ASP A 91 5.23 6.19 -16.47
CA ASP A 91 3.96 6.36 -17.19
C ASP A 91 4.00 5.78 -18.61
N CYS A 92 5.20 5.58 -19.17
CA CYS A 92 5.39 4.93 -20.46
C CYS A 92 5.36 3.39 -20.41
N PHE A 93 5.25 2.78 -19.22
CA PHE A 93 5.25 1.33 -19.09
C PHE A 93 3.84 0.75 -19.29
N PRO A 94 3.67 -0.25 -20.16
CA PRO A 94 2.38 -0.90 -20.36
C PRO A 94 2.07 -1.81 -19.17
N ALA A 95 1.23 -1.33 -18.25
CA ALA A 95 0.77 -2.11 -17.11
C ALA A 95 -0.32 -3.10 -17.55
N MET A 96 -0.29 -4.32 -17.01
CA MET A 96 -1.32 -5.33 -17.30
C MET A 96 -2.71 -4.96 -16.76
N ASN A 97 -2.77 -4.06 -15.77
CA ASN A 97 -3.99 -3.56 -15.17
C ASN A 97 -3.78 -2.12 -14.65
N ASP A 98 -4.75 -1.24 -14.90
CA ASP A 98 -4.77 0.15 -14.42
C ASP A 98 -4.66 0.28 -12.89
N GLU A 99 -5.15 -0.71 -12.13
CA GLU A 99 -5.07 -0.73 -10.66
C GLU A 99 -3.64 -0.99 -10.14
N LEU A 100 -2.78 -1.58 -10.97
CA LEU A 100 -1.43 -2.03 -10.61
C LEU A 100 -0.33 -1.30 -11.37
N LYS A 101 -0.57 -0.06 -11.84
CA LYS A 101 0.40 0.70 -12.67
C LYS A 101 1.82 0.75 -12.10
N LEU A 102 1.96 0.78 -10.78
CA LEU A 102 3.26 0.74 -10.10
C LEU A 102 3.54 -0.57 -9.38
N GLY A 103 2.66 -1.57 -9.50
CA GLY A 103 2.82 -2.86 -8.83
C GLY A 103 4.13 -3.55 -9.18
N PHE A 104 4.67 -3.33 -10.38
CA PHE A 104 5.94 -3.92 -10.83
C PHE A 104 7.16 -3.52 -9.98
N THR A 105 7.07 -2.36 -9.31
CA THR A 105 8.11 -1.85 -8.42
C THR A 105 8.12 -2.51 -7.04
N ASN A 106 7.09 -3.30 -6.70
CA ASN A 106 7.00 -3.94 -5.39
C ASN A 106 8.14 -4.94 -5.19
N LYS A 107 8.76 -4.92 -4.01
CA LYS A 107 9.82 -5.85 -3.57
C LYS A 107 9.36 -6.54 -2.31
N TYR A 108 9.21 -7.86 -2.33
CA TYR A 108 8.52 -8.55 -1.22
C TYR A 108 9.46 -9.09 -0.16
N ASN A 109 10.73 -9.33 -0.49
CA ASN A 109 11.71 -9.89 0.44
C ASN A 109 12.92 -8.94 0.59
N THR A 110 13.67 -9.11 1.68
CA THR A 110 14.82 -8.25 2.01
C THR A 110 15.94 -8.33 0.97
N PHE A 111 16.09 -9.48 0.29
CA PHE A 111 17.07 -9.68 -0.77
C PHE A 111 16.76 -8.84 -2.00
N ALA A 112 15.51 -8.82 -2.46
CA ALA A 112 15.08 -8.02 -3.60
C ALA A 112 15.21 -6.52 -3.31
N ILE A 113 14.91 -6.09 -2.08
CA ILE A 113 15.11 -4.71 -1.63
C ILE A 113 16.60 -4.35 -1.67
N TYR A 114 17.45 -5.20 -1.09
CA TYR A 114 18.90 -5.01 -1.09
C TYR A 114 19.48 -4.95 -2.51
N ASN A 115 19.11 -5.90 -3.38
CA ASN A 115 19.57 -5.97 -4.76
C ASN A 115 19.31 -4.66 -5.52
N GLU A 116 18.07 -4.15 -5.47
CA GLU A 116 17.72 -2.90 -6.15
C GLU A 116 18.57 -1.72 -5.68
N LEU A 117 18.80 -1.62 -4.37
CA LEU A 117 19.63 -0.56 -3.81
C LEU A 117 21.11 -0.73 -4.14
N HIS A 118 21.62 -1.96 -4.09
CA HIS A 118 23.00 -2.27 -4.45
C HIS A 118 23.28 -1.87 -5.90
N TRP A 119 22.46 -2.31 -6.86
CA TRP A 119 22.63 -1.96 -8.26
C TRP A 119 22.40 -0.47 -8.57
N ALA A 120 21.57 0.21 -7.78
CA ALA A 120 21.26 1.62 -7.99
C ALA A 120 22.30 2.56 -7.39
N LEU A 121 22.89 2.21 -6.25
CA LEU A 121 23.73 3.12 -5.44
C LEU A 121 25.21 2.76 -5.47
N ASP A 122 25.55 1.48 -5.38
CA ASP A 122 26.94 1.05 -5.28
C ASP A 122 27.63 1.15 -6.65
N PRO A 123 28.77 1.86 -6.78
CA PRO A 123 29.51 1.95 -8.03
C PRO A 123 29.96 0.59 -8.59
N VAL A 124 30.12 -0.44 -7.75
CA VAL A 124 30.43 -1.80 -8.20
C VAL A 124 29.20 -2.70 -8.37
N GLY A 125 28.01 -2.16 -8.07
CA GLY A 125 26.75 -2.88 -8.16
C GLY A 125 26.30 -3.04 -9.61
N GLU A 126 26.49 -4.24 -10.17
CA GLU A 126 26.06 -4.56 -11.53
C GLU A 126 24.77 -5.39 -11.54
N PHE A 127 23.83 -4.98 -12.42
CA PHE A 127 22.61 -5.75 -12.64
C PHE A 127 22.94 -7.06 -13.36
N PRO A 128 22.55 -8.23 -12.82
CA PRO A 128 22.85 -9.53 -13.43
C PRO A 128 21.96 -9.73 -14.66
N ARG A 129 22.44 -9.32 -15.84
CA ARG A 129 21.70 -9.42 -17.12
C ARG A 129 21.22 -10.84 -17.41
N ASP A 130 22.01 -11.84 -17.06
CA ASP A 130 21.65 -13.26 -17.26
C ASP A 130 20.46 -13.71 -16.40
N SER A 131 20.05 -12.91 -15.40
CA SER A 131 18.82 -13.16 -14.63
C SER A 131 17.54 -12.81 -15.40
N VAL A 132 17.62 -12.08 -16.51
CA VAL A 132 16.46 -11.83 -17.39
C VAL A 132 16.15 -13.11 -18.16
N VAL A 133 14.88 -13.50 -18.19
CA VAL A 133 14.47 -14.85 -18.59
C VAL A 133 13.68 -14.81 -19.90
N ASP A 134 14.14 -15.52 -20.92
CA ASP A 134 13.34 -15.81 -22.12
C ASP A 134 12.20 -16.76 -21.73
N ILE A 135 10.96 -16.31 -21.91
CA ILE A 135 9.73 -17.04 -21.59
C ILE A 135 9.03 -17.59 -22.84
N GLY A 136 9.67 -17.48 -24.02
CA GLY A 136 9.18 -17.97 -25.30
C GLY A 136 8.66 -16.87 -26.22
N ASN A 137 8.57 -17.21 -27.51
CA ASN A 137 8.01 -16.35 -28.55
C ASN A 137 8.66 -14.95 -28.64
N GLY A 138 9.95 -14.85 -28.31
CA GLY A 138 10.68 -13.58 -28.31
C GLY A 138 10.37 -12.65 -27.14
N THR A 139 9.64 -13.11 -26.12
CA THR A 139 9.31 -12.32 -24.93
C THR A 139 10.20 -12.67 -23.74
N PHE A 140 10.48 -11.68 -22.92
CA PHE A 140 11.38 -11.78 -21.78
C PHE A 140 10.72 -11.24 -20.50
N TYR A 141 11.13 -11.80 -19.38
CA TYR A 141 10.69 -11.40 -18.05
C TYR A 141 11.88 -11.06 -17.16
N ASP A 142 11.76 -9.94 -16.45
CA ASP A 142 12.69 -9.52 -15.41
C ASP A 142 12.17 -10.00 -14.03
N PRO A 143 12.78 -11.05 -13.43
CA PRO A 143 12.29 -11.66 -12.19
C PRO A 143 12.56 -10.81 -10.95
N HIS A 144 13.25 -9.68 -11.10
CA HIS A 144 13.39 -8.71 -10.01
C HIS A 144 12.20 -7.76 -9.97
N THR A 145 11.37 -7.69 -11.00
CA THR A 145 10.09 -6.95 -10.99
C THR A 145 8.93 -7.84 -10.54
N ASN A 146 7.89 -7.26 -9.96
CA ASN A 146 6.62 -7.97 -9.80
C ASN A 146 5.90 -8.07 -11.17
N PRO A 147 5.25 -9.20 -11.51
CA PRO A 147 4.64 -9.41 -12.83
C PRO A 147 3.37 -8.57 -13.01
N ALA A 148 3.55 -7.27 -13.28
CA ALA A 148 2.48 -6.30 -13.50
C ALA A 148 2.66 -5.49 -14.79
N LEU A 149 3.68 -5.79 -15.58
CA LEU A 149 3.94 -5.18 -16.89
C LEU A 149 3.67 -6.20 -17.99
N GLU A 150 3.19 -5.72 -19.14
CA GLU A 150 3.19 -6.51 -20.36
C GLU A 150 4.62 -6.91 -20.72
N LEU A 151 4.78 -8.15 -21.20
CA LEU A 151 6.08 -8.70 -21.54
C LEU A 151 6.55 -8.13 -22.88
N GLY A 152 7.81 -7.69 -22.93
CA GLY A 152 8.47 -7.19 -24.13
C GLY A 152 9.58 -8.12 -24.60
N ASP A 153 10.30 -7.72 -25.64
CA ASP A 153 11.56 -8.38 -26.00
C ASP A 153 12.67 -8.08 -24.96
N PHE A 154 13.86 -8.63 -25.19
CA PHE A 154 14.99 -8.48 -24.28
C PHE A 154 15.43 -7.01 -24.15
N ASP A 155 15.48 -6.27 -25.26
CA ASP A 155 15.95 -4.89 -25.28
C ASP A 155 14.98 -3.96 -24.55
N GLU A 156 13.68 -4.14 -24.76
CA GLU A 156 12.65 -3.40 -24.03
C GLU A 156 12.66 -3.73 -22.54
N THR A 157 12.87 -5.01 -22.17
CA THR A 157 13.00 -5.44 -20.77
C THR A 157 14.21 -4.77 -20.10
N MET A 158 15.35 -4.74 -20.79
CA MET A 158 16.57 -4.08 -20.31
C MET A 158 16.42 -2.55 -20.23
N ARG A 159 15.75 -1.92 -21.21
CA ARG A 159 15.45 -0.48 -21.18
C ARG A 159 14.62 -0.11 -19.95
N ARG A 160 13.58 -0.90 -19.64
CA ARG A 160 12.74 -0.68 -18.44
C ARG A 160 13.55 -0.86 -17.16
N ARG A 161 14.42 -1.87 -17.09
CA ARG A 161 15.34 -2.09 -15.97
C ARG A 161 16.26 -0.88 -15.73
N GLU A 162 16.80 -0.28 -16.78
CA GLU A 162 17.63 0.92 -16.65
C GLU A 162 16.85 2.12 -16.09
N ILE A 163 15.61 2.31 -16.52
CA ILE A 163 14.72 3.35 -15.96
C ILE A 163 14.41 3.07 -14.49
N ILE A 164 14.07 1.82 -14.13
CA ILE A 164 13.85 1.40 -12.74
C ILE A 164 15.07 1.70 -11.87
N ARG A 165 16.27 1.37 -12.36
CA ARG A 165 17.54 1.64 -11.66
C ARG A 165 17.77 3.14 -11.49
N SER A 166 17.51 3.93 -12.53
CA SER A 166 17.65 5.40 -12.50
C SER A 166 16.71 6.05 -11.47
N VAL A 167 15.45 5.62 -11.45
CA VAL A 167 14.48 6.08 -10.43
C VAL A 167 14.90 5.62 -9.04
N THR A 168 15.34 4.37 -8.88
CA THR A 168 15.79 3.84 -7.59
C THR A 168 16.96 4.63 -7.03
N ARG A 169 17.90 5.09 -7.87
CA ARG A 169 19.04 5.92 -7.44
C ARG A 169 18.61 7.23 -6.76
N ARG A 170 17.40 7.73 -7.02
CA ARG A 170 16.83 8.94 -6.39
C ARG A 170 16.66 8.81 -4.88
N ILE A 171 16.62 7.59 -4.35
CA ILE A 171 16.62 7.34 -2.90
C ILE A 171 17.78 8.06 -2.20
N SER A 172 18.90 8.29 -2.89
CA SER A 172 20.05 9.03 -2.36
C SER A 172 19.75 10.48 -1.99
N MET A 173 18.71 11.07 -2.60
CA MET A 173 18.27 12.43 -2.34
C MET A 173 17.20 12.51 -1.25
N CYS A 174 16.70 11.37 -0.76
CA CYS A 174 15.59 11.32 0.18
C CYS A 174 16.09 11.34 1.63
N ARG A 175 15.63 12.33 2.39
CA ARG A 175 15.84 12.34 3.85
C ARG A 175 15.06 11.22 4.51
N VAL A 176 13.93 10.79 3.93
CA VAL A 176 13.09 9.73 4.54
C VAL A 176 12.92 8.56 3.59
N VAL A 177 13.21 7.37 4.08
CA VAL A 177 13.06 6.10 3.35
C VAL A 177 12.07 5.21 4.06
N VAL A 178 11.02 4.78 3.38
CA VAL A 178 10.04 3.82 3.91
C VAL A 178 10.30 2.45 3.31
N ILE A 179 10.60 1.46 4.16
CA ILE A 179 10.85 0.07 3.76
C ILE A 179 9.74 -0.82 4.33
N THR A 180 8.98 -1.46 3.43
CA THR A 180 7.90 -2.37 3.82
C THR A 180 8.25 -3.83 3.53
N LEU A 181 8.43 -4.63 4.59
CA LEU A 181 8.80 -6.05 4.51
C LEU A 181 7.59 -6.92 4.16
N GLY A 182 7.73 -7.82 3.19
CA GLY A 182 6.63 -8.62 2.66
C GLY A 182 6.63 -10.07 3.17
N LEU A 183 7.66 -10.84 2.85
CA LEU A 183 7.72 -12.28 3.07
C LEU A 183 9.16 -12.81 3.21
N VAL A 184 9.33 -14.03 3.72
CA VAL A 184 10.63 -14.69 3.97
C VAL A 184 10.99 -15.76 2.93
N GLU A 185 10.03 -16.21 2.13
CA GLU A 185 10.29 -17.12 1.00
C GLU A 185 10.95 -16.37 -0.14
N VAL A 186 12.09 -16.85 -0.61
CA VAL A 186 12.79 -16.23 -1.74
C VAL A 186 13.29 -17.29 -2.69
N TRP A 187 13.18 -17.01 -3.98
CA TRP A 187 13.77 -17.86 -5.00
C TRP A 187 15.17 -17.39 -5.31
N ARG A 188 16.10 -18.32 -5.53
CA ARG A 188 17.42 -18.04 -6.08
C ARG A 188 17.47 -18.56 -7.50
N ASP A 189 17.94 -17.71 -8.40
CA ASP A 189 18.37 -18.09 -9.73
C ASP A 189 19.80 -18.64 -9.65
N LYS A 190 19.97 -19.95 -9.88
CA LYS A 190 21.28 -20.61 -9.80
C LYS A 190 22.20 -20.24 -10.96
N THR A 191 21.63 -19.89 -12.12
CA THR A 191 22.42 -19.50 -13.30
C THR A 191 23.02 -18.12 -13.11
N ALA A 192 22.20 -17.15 -12.72
CA ALA A 192 22.66 -15.78 -12.46
C ALA A 192 23.26 -15.59 -11.05
N ASN A 193 23.19 -16.63 -10.21
CA ASN A 193 23.64 -16.64 -8.82
C ASN A 193 23.09 -15.46 -7.99
N VAL A 194 21.78 -15.23 -8.08
CA VAL A 194 21.12 -14.09 -7.43
C VAL A 194 19.76 -14.49 -6.88
N PHE A 195 19.39 -13.93 -5.73
CA PHE A 195 18.01 -14.04 -5.23
C PHE A 195 17.09 -13.10 -6.02
N ILE A 196 15.91 -13.59 -6.40
CA ILE A 196 14.96 -12.87 -7.25
C ILE A 196 13.72 -12.46 -6.44
N ASN A 197 12.95 -11.51 -7.00
CA ASN A 197 11.76 -10.98 -6.33
C ASN A 197 10.54 -11.86 -6.56
N GLN A 198 10.33 -12.31 -7.79
CA GLN A 198 9.13 -13.04 -8.21
C GLN A 198 9.44 -14.10 -9.27
N VAL A 199 8.62 -15.14 -9.27
CA VAL A 199 8.61 -16.20 -10.28
C VAL A 199 7.26 -16.20 -11.01
N ILE A 200 7.26 -16.59 -12.28
CA ILE A 200 6.04 -16.80 -13.07
C ILE A 200 6.03 -18.21 -13.69
N PRO A 201 4.85 -18.81 -13.98
CA PRO A 201 4.76 -20.19 -14.46
C PRO A 201 5.65 -20.52 -15.66
N GLY A 202 5.80 -19.59 -16.61
CA GLY A 202 6.64 -19.77 -17.80
C GLY A 202 8.13 -20.01 -17.50
N MET A 203 8.63 -19.55 -16.34
CA MET A 203 10.01 -19.78 -15.92
C MET A 203 10.27 -21.25 -15.58
N PHE A 204 9.34 -21.90 -14.87
CA PHE A 204 9.49 -23.30 -14.44
C PHE A 204 9.29 -24.27 -15.60
N SER A 205 8.31 -24.02 -16.47
CA SER A 205 8.06 -24.88 -17.63
C SER A 205 9.27 -24.96 -18.58
N ARG A 206 10.05 -23.86 -18.67
CA ARG A 206 11.18 -23.77 -19.58
C ARG A 206 12.52 -24.08 -18.93
N TYR A 207 12.68 -23.73 -17.66
CA TYR A 207 13.93 -23.93 -16.91
C TYR A 207 13.65 -24.60 -15.55
N PRO A 208 13.21 -25.87 -15.53
CA PRO A 208 12.78 -26.55 -14.31
C PRO A 208 13.89 -26.61 -13.24
N ASP A 209 15.15 -26.73 -13.66
CA ASP A 209 16.29 -26.88 -12.74
C ASP A 209 17.01 -25.56 -12.43
N ARG A 210 16.54 -24.40 -12.89
CA ARG A 210 17.26 -23.12 -12.71
C ARG A 210 17.04 -22.48 -11.35
N TYR A 211 15.88 -22.70 -10.73
CA TYR A 211 15.48 -21.96 -9.53
C TYR A 211 15.41 -22.86 -8.30
N GLU A 212 15.81 -22.33 -7.15
CA GLU A 212 15.69 -23.00 -5.85
C GLU A 212 14.97 -22.09 -4.84
N LEU A 213 14.03 -22.64 -4.09
CA LEU A 213 13.31 -21.92 -3.04
C LEU A 213 14.09 -21.96 -1.73
N HIS A 214 14.15 -20.82 -1.05
CA HIS A 214 14.74 -20.67 0.27
C HIS A 214 13.73 -20.05 1.23
N ALA A 215 13.51 -20.72 2.37
CA ALA A 215 12.85 -20.12 3.52
C ALA A 215 13.90 -19.45 4.41
N THR A 216 14.02 -18.12 4.30
CA THR A 216 15.10 -17.37 4.98
C THR A 216 14.86 -17.25 6.48
N ASN A 217 15.94 -17.14 7.24
CA ASN A 217 15.90 -17.02 8.70
C ASN A 217 16.09 -15.56 9.16
N SER A 218 16.10 -15.33 10.48
CA SER A 218 16.25 -13.99 11.06
C SER A 218 17.62 -13.37 10.77
N ALA A 219 18.70 -14.15 10.79
CA ALA A 219 20.06 -13.68 10.51
C ALA A 219 20.21 -13.25 9.05
N ASP A 220 19.64 -14.01 8.10
CA ASP A 220 19.67 -13.66 6.67
C ASP A 220 19.00 -12.30 6.43
N ASN A 221 17.79 -12.14 6.97
CA ASN A 221 17.00 -10.92 6.79
C ASN A 221 17.64 -9.72 7.50
N LEU A 222 18.16 -9.91 8.72
CA LEU A 222 18.87 -8.86 9.44
C LEU A 222 20.15 -8.45 8.69
N SER A 223 20.91 -9.41 8.14
CA SER A 223 22.10 -9.12 7.35
C SER A 223 21.79 -8.26 6.13
N ASN A 224 20.71 -8.54 5.40
CA ASN A 224 20.28 -7.70 4.29
C ASN A 224 19.86 -6.30 4.74
N LEU A 225 19.15 -6.17 5.86
CA LEU A 225 18.78 -4.85 6.41
C LEU A 225 20.00 -4.03 6.85
N GLU A 226 21.02 -4.69 7.41
CA GLU A 226 22.30 -4.04 7.74
C GLU A 226 23.04 -3.59 6.47
N ALA A 227 23.05 -4.42 5.42
CA ALA A 227 23.66 -4.06 4.14
C ALA A 227 22.92 -2.88 3.47
N ILE A 228 21.58 -2.88 3.54
CA ILE A 228 20.74 -1.75 3.11
C ILE A 228 21.08 -0.50 3.91
N HIS A 229 21.19 -0.59 5.25
CA HIS A 229 21.58 0.53 6.10
C HIS A 229 22.93 1.11 5.70
N GLN A 230 23.92 0.25 5.42
CA GLN A 230 25.24 0.67 4.97
C GLN A 230 25.19 1.42 3.63
N LEU A 231 24.43 0.92 2.65
CA LEU A 231 24.24 1.60 1.37
C LEU A 231 23.62 2.99 1.55
N LEU A 232 22.56 3.09 2.37
CA LEU A 232 21.90 4.37 2.66
C LEU A 232 22.81 5.33 3.43
N LYS A 233 23.60 4.82 4.37
CA LYS A 233 24.55 5.63 5.12
C LYS A 233 25.70 6.16 4.26
N GLN A 234 26.17 5.35 3.31
CA GLN A 234 27.33 5.68 2.47
C GLN A 234 26.94 6.56 1.27
N PHE A 235 25.81 6.27 0.62
CA PHE A 235 25.43 6.91 -0.63
C PHE A 235 24.14 7.73 -0.53
N GLY A 236 23.45 7.67 0.61
CA GLY A 236 22.19 8.35 0.83
C GLY A 236 22.32 9.75 1.42
N HIS A 237 21.17 10.32 1.76
CA HIS A 237 21.09 11.61 2.41
C HIS A 237 21.81 11.58 3.76
N HIS A 238 22.54 12.67 4.09
CA HIS A 238 23.35 12.74 5.31
C HIS A 238 22.56 12.61 6.62
N ASP A 239 21.29 13.04 6.61
CA ASP A 239 20.31 12.87 7.70
C ASP A 239 19.21 11.85 7.31
N VAL A 240 19.58 10.74 6.67
CA VAL A 240 18.57 9.74 6.27
C VAL A 240 17.88 9.13 7.51
N GLN A 241 16.56 9.17 7.52
CA GLN A 241 15.66 8.53 8.48
C GLN A 241 14.93 7.39 7.78
N VAL A 242 15.03 6.19 8.32
CA VAL A 242 14.38 5.00 7.77
C VAL A 242 13.17 4.64 8.61
N ILE A 243 12.00 4.49 7.98
CA ILE A 243 10.83 3.89 8.60
C ILE A 243 10.69 2.47 8.06
N VAL A 244 10.83 1.49 8.95
CA VAL A 244 10.61 0.07 8.62
C VAL A 244 9.24 -0.37 9.11
N THR A 245 8.53 -1.13 8.29
CA THR A 245 7.24 -1.72 8.65
C THR A 245 7.07 -3.12 8.05
N VAL A 246 6.20 -3.93 8.65
CA VAL A 246 5.80 -5.24 8.11
C VAL A 246 4.44 -5.12 7.43
N SER A 247 4.36 -5.61 6.20
CA SER A 247 3.13 -5.63 5.42
C SER A 247 2.09 -6.52 6.09
N PRO A 248 0.87 -6.01 6.36
CA PRO A 248 -0.22 -6.81 6.92
C PRO A 248 -0.77 -7.84 5.94
N VAL A 249 -0.63 -7.60 4.63
CA VAL A 249 -1.17 -8.45 3.57
C VAL A 249 -0.57 -9.87 3.63
N PRO A 250 -1.38 -10.93 3.81
CA PRO A 250 -0.92 -12.31 3.81
C PRO A 250 -0.32 -12.76 2.45
N LEU A 251 0.50 -13.81 2.51
CA LEU A 251 1.02 -14.48 1.30
C LEU A 251 -0.16 -14.96 0.42
N VAL A 252 0.00 -14.83 -0.90
CA VAL A 252 -0.97 -15.41 -1.87
C VAL A 252 -0.83 -16.93 -1.91
N ALA A 253 0.41 -17.40 -1.89
CA ALA A 253 0.78 -18.79 -1.95
C ALA A 253 2.10 -19.00 -1.19
N THR A 254 2.34 -20.24 -0.77
CA THR A 254 3.65 -20.73 -0.36
C THR A 254 4.11 -21.76 -1.38
N PHE A 255 5.40 -21.77 -1.68
CA PHE A 255 6.03 -22.83 -2.49
C PHE A 255 6.69 -23.91 -1.62
N SER A 256 6.58 -23.80 -0.30
CA SER A 256 6.99 -24.83 0.64
C SER A 256 5.96 -25.96 0.73
N ALA A 257 6.27 -26.99 1.52
CA ALA A 257 5.31 -28.05 1.84
C ALA A 257 4.33 -27.66 2.97
N ASP A 258 4.46 -26.47 3.55
CA ASP A 258 3.64 -26.02 4.67
C ASP A 258 2.28 -25.49 4.20
N ASP A 259 1.33 -25.42 5.13
CA ASP A 259 0.08 -24.68 4.93
C ASP A 259 0.38 -23.17 4.78
N VAL A 260 -0.25 -22.52 3.80
CA VAL A 260 0.01 -21.10 3.49
C VAL A 260 -0.26 -20.15 4.67
N VAL A 261 -1.22 -20.48 5.54
CA VAL A 261 -1.52 -19.67 6.74
C VAL A 261 -0.42 -19.85 7.79
N ILE A 262 0.10 -21.07 7.95
CA ILE A 262 1.24 -21.36 8.84
C ILE A 262 2.51 -20.67 8.33
N ALA A 263 2.83 -20.85 7.04
CA ALA A 263 3.98 -20.21 6.39
C ALA A 263 3.90 -18.67 6.50
N ASN A 264 2.71 -18.10 6.27
CA ASN A 264 2.48 -16.67 6.46
C ASN A 264 2.69 -16.25 7.92
N THR A 265 2.17 -17.01 8.89
CA THR A 265 2.34 -16.69 10.32
C THR A 265 3.81 -16.66 10.72
N TYR A 266 4.59 -17.67 10.31
CA TYR A 266 6.04 -17.69 10.50
C TYR A 266 6.71 -16.49 9.83
N SER A 267 6.40 -16.26 8.55
CA SER A 267 6.99 -15.18 7.75
C SER A 267 6.79 -13.80 8.39
N LYS A 268 5.58 -13.47 8.82
CA LYS A 268 5.27 -12.16 9.41
C LYS A 268 5.86 -12.01 10.81
N SER A 269 5.82 -13.08 11.61
CA SER A 269 6.39 -13.07 12.96
C SER A 269 7.91 -12.86 12.92
N LEU A 270 8.60 -13.54 12.00
CA LEU A 270 10.04 -13.41 11.81
C LEU A 270 10.41 -11.99 11.36
N LEU A 271 9.78 -11.48 10.30
CA LEU A 271 10.06 -10.13 9.79
C LEU A 271 9.75 -9.06 10.83
N ARG A 272 8.73 -9.27 11.67
CA ARG A 272 8.39 -8.36 12.76
C ARG A 272 9.47 -8.30 13.83
N ALA A 273 9.99 -9.46 14.22
CA ALA A 273 11.10 -9.55 15.17
C ALA A 273 12.37 -8.90 14.61
N VAL A 274 12.71 -9.20 13.35
CA VAL A 274 13.87 -8.61 12.66
C VAL A 274 13.74 -7.09 12.55
N ALA A 275 12.57 -6.57 12.17
CA ALA A 275 12.33 -5.12 12.12
C ALA A 275 12.46 -4.45 13.50
N GLN A 276 12.03 -5.13 14.58
CA GLN A 276 12.23 -4.64 15.96
C GLN A 276 13.71 -4.53 16.32
N GLU A 277 14.46 -5.58 16.01
CA GLU A 277 15.89 -5.66 16.34
C GLU A 277 16.67 -4.59 15.57
N TRP A 278 16.38 -4.44 14.28
CA TRP A 278 17.03 -3.45 13.44
C TRP A 278 16.75 -2.01 13.91
N ALA A 279 15.49 -1.68 14.20
CA ALA A 279 15.12 -0.37 14.75
C ALA A 279 15.72 -0.10 16.14
N ALA A 280 15.90 -1.13 16.97
CA ALA A 280 16.54 -0.98 18.28
C ALA A 280 18.07 -0.77 18.19
N LYS A 281 18.69 -1.13 17.05
CA LYS A 281 20.14 -1.06 16.84
C LYS A 281 20.60 0.27 16.25
N HIS A 282 19.75 0.96 15.49
CA HIS A 282 20.10 2.18 14.76
C HIS A 282 19.17 3.34 15.15
N GLU A 283 19.73 4.45 15.60
CA GLU A 283 18.96 5.63 16.06
C GLU A 283 18.09 6.25 14.95
N ASN A 284 18.52 6.12 13.70
CA ASN A 284 17.81 6.65 12.52
C ASN A 284 16.85 5.63 11.88
N VAL A 285 16.59 4.48 12.51
CA VAL A 285 15.64 3.47 12.04
C VAL A 285 14.45 3.37 13.00
N HIS A 286 13.25 3.58 12.47
CA HIS A 286 12.01 3.69 13.25
C HIS A 286 11.03 2.61 12.80
N TYR A 287 10.46 1.85 13.74
CA TYR A 287 9.43 0.87 13.43
C TYR A 287 8.03 1.51 13.39
N PHE A 288 7.28 1.31 12.30
CA PHE A 288 5.87 1.67 12.22
C PHE A 288 4.98 0.41 12.31
N PRO A 289 3.98 0.35 13.20
CA PRO A 289 3.24 -0.87 13.51
C PRO A 289 2.05 -1.14 12.58
N SER A 290 2.21 -1.10 11.24
CA SER A 290 1.07 -1.35 10.34
C SER A 290 0.54 -2.78 10.43
N TYR A 291 1.42 -3.76 10.69
CA TYR A 291 1.03 -5.15 10.88
C TYR A 291 0.13 -5.30 12.11
N GLU A 292 0.54 -4.73 13.25
CA GLU A 292 -0.23 -4.84 14.49
C GLU A 292 -1.56 -4.07 14.44
N ILE A 293 -1.62 -2.92 13.76
CA ILE A 293 -2.89 -2.19 13.54
C ILE A 293 -3.91 -3.12 12.89
N VAL A 294 -3.53 -3.79 11.79
CA VAL A 294 -4.44 -4.70 11.08
C VAL A 294 -4.79 -5.91 11.93
N GLN A 295 -3.80 -6.59 12.52
CA GLN A 295 -4.05 -7.86 13.21
C GLN A 295 -4.85 -7.74 14.51
N ASN A 296 -4.85 -6.55 15.12
CA ASN A 296 -5.58 -6.30 16.37
C ASN A 296 -6.90 -5.54 16.16
N SER A 297 -7.28 -5.25 14.92
CA SER A 297 -8.58 -4.64 14.58
C SER A 297 -9.66 -5.71 14.39
N ASP A 298 -10.94 -5.32 14.38
CA ASP A 298 -12.04 -6.26 14.13
C ASP A 298 -11.89 -6.87 12.72
N PRO A 299 -11.76 -8.20 12.59
CA PRO A 299 -11.54 -8.83 11.29
C PRO A 299 -12.69 -8.60 10.30
N ARG A 300 -13.92 -8.35 10.77
CA ARG A 300 -15.09 -8.09 9.90
C ARG A 300 -15.00 -6.75 9.18
N LEU A 301 -14.36 -5.77 9.82
CA LEU A 301 -14.15 -4.43 9.28
C LEU A 301 -12.81 -4.30 8.56
N THR A 302 -11.88 -5.21 8.84
CA THR A 302 -10.50 -5.14 8.36
C THR A 302 -10.30 -5.74 6.98
N TRP A 303 -10.88 -6.91 6.73
CA TRP A 303 -10.58 -7.68 5.53
C TRP A 303 -11.73 -7.63 4.52
N GLU A 304 -11.36 -7.64 3.23
CA GLU A 304 -12.27 -8.01 2.16
C GLU A 304 -12.73 -9.48 2.31
N GLU A 305 -13.68 -9.93 1.48
CA GLU A 305 -14.26 -11.27 1.56
C GLU A 305 -13.20 -12.39 1.48
N ASP A 306 -12.09 -12.14 0.78
CA ASP A 306 -10.99 -13.07 0.61
C ASP A 306 -10.09 -13.26 1.85
N ARG A 307 -10.34 -12.48 2.92
CA ARG A 307 -9.54 -12.47 4.16
C ARG A 307 -8.06 -12.18 3.97
N ARG A 308 -7.71 -11.51 2.87
CA ARG A 308 -6.33 -11.21 2.50
C ARG A 308 -6.13 -9.74 2.12
N HIS A 309 -7.03 -9.15 1.36
CA HIS A 309 -6.95 -7.72 1.06
C HIS A 309 -7.52 -6.92 2.24
N VAL A 310 -6.78 -5.89 2.66
CA VAL A 310 -7.24 -4.97 3.70
C VAL A 310 -8.18 -3.97 3.05
N LYS A 311 -9.35 -3.76 3.64
CA LYS A 311 -10.35 -2.79 3.18
C LYS A 311 -9.76 -1.39 3.08
N GLY A 312 -10.19 -0.64 2.07
CA GLY A 312 -9.69 0.72 1.80
C GLY A 312 -9.80 1.66 3.00
N GLU A 313 -10.88 1.58 3.77
CA GLU A 313 -11.12 2.37 4.99
C GLU A 313 -10.08 2.09 6.08
N VAL A 314 -9.64 0.84 6.23
CA VAL A 314 -8.61 0.49 7.21
C VAL A 314 -7.22 0.91 6.74
N VAL A 315 -6.94 0.79 5.43
CA VAL A 315 -5.71 1.37 4.86
C VAL A 315 -5.65 2.87 5.14
N GLN A 316 -6.75 3.59 4.95
CA GLN A 316 -6.85 5.02 5.24
C GLN A 316 -6.65 5.34 6.73
N HIS A 317 -7.22 4.54 7.63
CA HIS A 317 -6.99 4.67 9.07
C HIS A 317 -5.49 4.55 9.41
N ILE A 318 -4.80 3.55 8.83
CA ILE A 318 -3.36 3.36 9.00
C ILE A 318 -2.57 4.57 8.45
N MET A 319 -2.93 5.09 7.28
CA MET A 319 -2.28 6.26 6.70
C MET A 319 -2.51 7.53 7.54
N SER A 320 -3.71 7.70 8.08
CA SER A 320 -4.03 8.80 9.01
C SER A 320 -3.20 8.70 10.29
N LEU A 321 -3.03 7.49 10.84
CA LEU A 321 -2.13 7.22 11.96
C LEU A 321 -0.68 7.55 11.62
N PHE A 322 -0.20 7.15 10.45
CA PHE A 322 1.14 7.45 9.98
C PHE A 322 1.36 8.96 9.92
N LEU A 323 0.53 9.69 9.17
CA LEU A 323 0.63 11.13 9.00
C LEU A 323 0.55 11.88 10.33
N ARG A 324 -0.45 11.58 11.17
CA ARG A 324 -0.60 12.21 12.49
C ARG A 324 0.65 12.08 13.36
N ASN A 325 1.30 10.92 13.32
CA ASN A 325 2.45 10.66 14.18
C ASN A 325 3.77 11.15 13.58
N TYR A 326 3.94 11.08 12.26
CA TYR A 326 5.22 11.37 11.62
C TYR A 326 5.29 12.74 10.94
N PHE A 327 4.19 13.31 10.46
CA PHE A 327 4.20 14.61 9.78
C PHE A 327 4.12 15.77 10.78
N SER A 328 4.88 16.85 10.54
CA SER A 328 4.83 18.10 11.33
C SER A 328 4.12 19.26 10.63
N GLY A 329 3.74 19.12 9.36
CA GLY A 329 2.95 20.14 8.67
C GLY A 329 1.51 20.20 9.19
N LEU A 330 0.86 21.36 9.03
CA LEU A 330 -0.60 21.43 9.12
C LEU A 330 -1.18 20.48 8.07
N PRO A 331 -2.16 19.63 8.40
CA PRO A 331 -2.77 18.73 7.42
C PRO A 331 -3.24 19.55 6.22
N VAL A 332 -2.73 19.25 5.03
CA VAL A 332 -3.36 19.76 3.82
C VAL A 332 -4.69 19.02 3.71
N THR A 333 -5.79 19.76 3.69
CA THR A 333 -7.12 19.18 3.53
C THR A 333 -7.18 18.52 2.15
N SER A 334 -7.05 17.19 2.12
CA SER A 334 -7.10 16.40 0.89
C SER A 334 -8.41 15.64 0.84
N ALA A 335 -9.20 15.84 -0.21
CA ALA A 335 -10.51 15.23 -0.34
C ALA A 335 -10.68 14.51 -1.69
N LYS A 336 -11.34 13.36 -1.67
CA LYS A 336 -11.75 12.63 -2.87
C LYS A 336 -13.19 12.17 -2.72
N LEU A 337 -13.94 12.28 -3.80
CA LEU A 337 -15.32 11.84 -3.90
C LEU A 337 -15.48 11.09 -5.22
N SER A 338 -16.06 9.89 -5.19
CA SER A 338 -16.19 9.01 -6.35
C SER A 338 -17.50 8.23 -6.30
N ALA A 339 -17.94 7.78 -7.47
CA ALA A 339 -19.16 7.00 -7.64
C ALA A 339 -18.88 5.85 -8.61
N SER A 340 -19.30 4.63 -8.28
CA SER A 340 -19.14 3.48 -9.16
C SER A 340 -20.31 2.50 -9.02
N PRO A 341 -20.96 2.09 -10.12
CA PRO A 341 -20.77 2.61 -11.49
C PRO A 341 -21.26 4.06 -11.65
N ASN A 342 -20.61 4.83 -12.54
CA ASN A 342 -21.03 6.17 -12.96
C ASN A 342 -20.56 6.46 -14.41
N PRO A 343 -21.47 6.66 -15.39
CA PRO A 343 -22.92 6.63 -15.25
C PRO A 343 -23.42 5.27 -14.79
N VAL A 344 -24.56 5.27 -14.10
CA VAL A 344 -25.22 4.04 -13.66
C VAL A 344 -25.76 3.30 -14.88
N PRO A 345 -25.58 1.97 -14.99
CA PRO A 345 -26.08 1.20 -16.12
C PRO A 345 -27.59 1.38 -16.33
N ASP A 346 -28.01 1.34 -17.59
CA ASP A 346 -29.42 1.24 -17.95
C ASP A 346 -29.95 -0.17 -17.64
N GLY A 347 -31.27 -0.33 -17.57
CA GLY A 347 -31.90 -1.61 -17.26
C GLY A 347 -33.26 -1.49 -16.57
N ILE A 348 -33.96 -2.63 -16.45
CA ILE A 348 -35.29 -2.72 -15.85
C ILE A 348 -35.23 -2.52 -14.33
N GLU A 349 -34.16 -2.99 -13.69
CA GLU A 349 -33.96 -2.85 -12.24
C GLU A 349 -33.66 -1.40 -11.84
N PRO A 350 -33.99 -0.99 -10.60
CA PRO A 350 -33.60 0.31 -10.06
C PRO A 350 -32.07 0.49 -10.12
N GLY A 351 -31.62 1.61 -10.67
CA GLY A 351 -30.19 1.89 -10.83
C GLY A 351 -29.50 1.96 -9.47
N LYS A 352 -28.26 1.45 -9.42
CA LYS A 352 -27.44 1.43 -8.21
C LYS A 352 -26.08 2.05 -8.47
N THR A 353 -25.59 2.81 -7.51
CA THR A 353 -24.20 3.29 -7.47
C THR A 353 -23.67 3.21 -6.05
N THR A 354 -22.37 3.06 -5.88
CA THR A 354 -21.71 3.24 -4.59
C THR A 354 -20.97 4.56 -4.57
N ILE A 355 -21.33 5.45 -3.65
CA ILE A 355 -20.61 6.69 -3.40
C ILE A 355 -19.52 6.40 -2.38
N ARG A 356 -18.27 6.73 -2.73
CA ARG A 356 -17.11 6.61 -1.84
C ARG A 356 -16.47 7.97 -1.68
N TRP A 357 -16.29 8.40 -0.45
CA TRP A 357 -15.69 9.67 -0.13
C TRP A 357 -14.59 9.53 0.90
N PHE A 358 -13.72 10.52 0.88
CA PHE A 358 -12.57 10.57 1.73
C PHE A 358 -12.13 12.01 1.93
N CYS A 359 -11.80 12.35 3.16
CA CYS A 359 -11.27 13.63 3.56
C CYS A 359 -10.22 13.44 4.66
N HIS A 360 -9.01 13.93 4.43
CA HIS A 360 -8.03 14.16 5.49
C HIS A 360 -8.03 15.63 5.90
N GLY A 361 -7.65 15.91 7.14
CA GLY A 361 -7.48 17.27 7.64
C GLY A 361 -8.78 17.94 8.11
N ALA A 362 -9.94 17.31 7.89
CA ALA A 362 -11.25 17.85 8.27
C ALA A 362 -12.09 16.77 8.98
N PRO A 363 -12.00 16.65 10.32
CA PRO A 363 -12.68 15.58 11.07
C PRO A 363 -14.21 15.68 11.04
N ASP A 364 -14.73 16.90 10.81
CA ASP A 364 -16.17 17.18 10.77
C ASP A 364 -16.74 17.14 9.33
N ALA A 365 -15.97 16.63 8.36
CA ALA A 365 -16.39 16.61 6.98
C ALA A 365 -17.66 15.77 6.76
N ALA A 366 -18.52 16.22 5.85
CA ALA A 366 -19.81 15.62 5.60
C ALA A 366 -20.17 15.65 4.11
N VAL A 367 -20.86 14.62 3.65
CA VAL A 367 -21.36 14.51 2.28
C VAL A 367 -22.83 14.90 2.24
N TYR A 368 -23.18 15.71 1.26
CA TYR A 368 -24.54 16.10 0.95
C TYR A 368 -24.88 15.69 -0.48
N VAL A 369 -26.16 15.48 -0.75
CA VAL A 369 -26.68 15.16 -2.08
C VAL A 369 -27.77 16.13 -2.48
N SER A 370 -27.70 16.62 -3.72
CA SER A 370 -28.76 17.36 -4.39
C SER A 370 -29.34 16.52 -5.52
N ARG A 371 -30.66 16.60 -5.72
CA ARG A 371 -31.36 15.95 -6.83
C ARG A 371 -31.89 17.02 -7.78
N ASN A 372 -31.42 17.02 -9.03
CA ASN A 372 -31.82 18.00 -10.06
C ASN A 372 -31.68 19.47 -9.60
N GLY A 373 -30.64 19.79 -8.84
CA GLY A 373 -30.40 21.13 -8.32
C GLY A 373 -31.32 21.56 -7.17
N ALA A 374 -32.09 20.64 -6.57
CA ALA A 374 -32.83 20.89 -5.34
C ALA A 374 -31.90 21.18 -4.16
N GLU A 375 -32.47 21.58 -3.02
CA GLU A 375 -31.70 21.82 -1.81
C GLU A 375 -30.89 20.56 -1.40
N GLU A 376 -29.61 20.77 -1.09
CA GLU A 376 -28.72 19.72 -0.63
C GLU A 376 -29.20 19.13 0.71
N VAL A 377 -29.42 17.82 0.73
CA VAL A 377 -29.74 17.06 1.94
C VAL A 377 -28.53 16.27 2.41
N LEU A 378 -28.42 16.09 3.72
CA LEU A 378 -27.33 15.32 4.31
C LEU A 378 -27.36 13.88 3.83
N PHE A 379 -26.26 13.41 3.26
CA PHE A 379 -26.08 12.03 2.81
C PHE A 379 -25.33 11.20 3.86
N ALA A 380 -24.21 11.71 4.38
CA ALA A 380 -23.42 11.05 5.41
C ALA A 380 -22.63 12.05 6.27
N LYS A 381 -22.46 11.74 7.56
CA LYS A 381 -21.68 12.53 8.54
C LYS A 381 -20.46 11.76 8.98
N ASP A 382 -19.46 11.69 8.12
CA ASP A 382 -18.13 11.17 8.46
C ASP A 382 -17.12 11.68 7.43
N PRO A 383 -15.86 11.92 7.81
CA PRO A 383 -14.84 12.38 6.89
C PRO A 383 -14.42 11.32 5.86
N HIS A 384 -14.80 10.06 6.08
CA HIS A 384 -14.58 8.95 5.15
C HIS A 384 -15.78 8.01 5.18
N GLY A 385 -16.03 7.34 4.06
CA GLY A 385 -17.06 6.30 4.01
C GLY A 385 -17.39 5.84 2.60
N SER A 386 -18.19 4.78 2.56
CA SER A 386 -18.73 4.17 1.34
C SER A 386 -20.19 3.83 1.58
N GLN A 387 -21.09 4.33 0.73
CA GLN A 387 -22.52 4.07 0.85
C GLN A 387 -23.14 3.78 -0.51
N GLU A 388 -23.86 2.65 -0.60
CA GLU A 388 -24.66 2.32 -1.78
C GLU A 388 -25.92 3.19 -1.82
N LEU A 389 -26.19 3.77 -2.97
CA LEU A 389 -27.45 4.43 -3.30
C LEU A 389 -28.18 3.60 -4.37
N SER A 390 -29.32 3.06 -3.98
CA SER A 390 -30.26 2.38 -4.88
C SER A 390 -31.37 3.35 -5.34
N GLY A 391 -32.06 3.01 -6.43
CA GLY A 391 -33.19 3.81 -6.92
C GLY A 391 -32.78 5.00 -7.79
N ILE A 392 -31.60 4.95 -8.42
CA ILE A 392 -31.16 5.99 -9.36
C ILE A 392 -32.09 5.97 -10.59
N GLY A 393 -32.88 7.04 -10.72
CA GLY A 393 -33.78 7.27 -11.84
C GLY A 393 -33.03 7.71 -13.10
N THR A 394 -33.58 7.36 -14.26
CA THR A 394 -33.13 7.89 -15.55
C THR A 394 -33.42 9.38 -15.64
N ASP A 395 -32.59 10.12 -16.37
CA ASP A 395 -32.74 11.57 -16.60
C ASP A 395 -32.79 12.42 -15.30
N VAL A 396 -32.32 11.86 -14.19
CA VAL A 396 -32.12 12.55 -12.92
C VAL A 396 -30.62 12.68 -12.68
N THR A 397 -30.17 13.88 -12.32
CA THR A 397 -28.80 14.13 -11.88
C THR A 397 -28.76 14.20 -10.36
N TYR A 398 -27.91 13.35 -9.77
CA TYR A 398 -27.61 13.38 -8.34
C TYR A 398 -26.22 14.02 -8.16
N GLU A 399 -26.15 15.18 -7.55
CA GLU A 399 -24.89 15.84 -7.24
C GLU A 399 -24.50 15.60 -5.80
N PHE A 400 -23.35 14.98 -5.58
CA PHE A 400 -22.78 14.79 -4.26
C PHE A 400 -21.69 15.81 -4.02
N SER A 401 -21.76 16.49 -2.88
CA SER A 401 -20.79 17.49 -2.44
C SER A 401 -20.19 17.07 -1.11
N LEU A 402 -18.86 17.03 -1.01
CA LEU A 402 -18.13 16.81 0.23
C LEU A 402 -17.67 18.16 0.78
N TYR A 403 -18.06 18.48 2.00
CA TYR A 403 -17.69 19.72 2.68
C TYR A 403 -16.76 19.46 3.86
N GLU A 404 -15.91 20.44 4.18
CA GLU A 404 -14.98 20.40 5.32
C GLU A 404 -15.69 20.31 6.68
N ALA A 405 -16.86 20.94 6.79
CA ALA A 405 -17.68 20.95 7.98
C ALA A 405 -19.17 21.00 7.60
N PRO A 406 -20.10 20.68 8.53
CA PRO A 406 -21.53 20.67 8.26
C PRO A 406 -22.13 22.07 7.99
N ASP A 407 -21.35 23.13 8.19
CA ASP A 407 -21.75 24.51 7.84
C ASP A 407 -21.72 24.78 6.33
N ARG A 408 -21.18 23.84 5.53
CA ARG A 408 -21.12 23.86 4.06
C ARG A 408 -20.40 25.08 3.47
N LYS A 409 -19.51 25.75 4.22
CA LYS A 409 -18.78 26.92 3.72
C LYS A 409 -17.64 26.57 2.77
N ASN A 410 -16.97 25.45 3.01
CA ASN A 410 -15.82 25.02 2.23
C ASN A 410 -16.11 23.66 1.56
N ARG A 411 -16.37 23.68 0.25
CA ARG A 411 -16.61 22.46 -0.54
C ARG A 411 -15.28 21.91 -1.04
N LEU A 412 -14.98 20.69 -0.65
CA LEU A 412 -13.71 20.02 -0.90
C LEU A 412 -13.72 19.17 -2.18
N ALA A 413 -14.85 18.55 -2.51
CA ALA A 413 -15.03 17.78 -3.73
C ALA A 413 -16.50 17.73 -4.15
N GLN A 414 -16.76 17.47 -5.44
CA GLN A 414 -18.11 17.27 -5.98
C GLN A 414 -18.09 16.18 -7.07
N ILE A 415 -19.15 15.40 -7.18
CA ILE A 415 -19.36 14.45 -8.29
C ILE A 415 -20.84 14.41 -8.69
N SER A 416 -21.09 14.34 -9.99
CA SER A 416 -22.43 14.13 -10.55
C SER A 416 -22.61 12.67 -10.94
N VAL A 417 -23.70 12.06 -10.47
CA VAL A 417 -24.13 10.72 -10.86
C VAL A 417 -25.35 10.83 -11.74
N THR A 418 -25.26 10.22 -12.91
CA THR A 418 -26.34 10.17 -13.89
C THR A 418 -26.66 8.73 -14.30
N ARG A 419 -27.87 8.52 -14.79
CA ARG A 419 -28.30 7.27 -15.42
C ARG A 419 -28.93 7.60 -16.77
N PRO A 420 -28.35 7.15 -17.89
CA PRO A 420 -28.92 7.38 -19.21
C PRO A 420 -30.26 6.65 -19.35
N SER A 421 -31.19 7.25 -20.09
CA SER A 421 -32.47 6.65 -20.47
C SER A 421 -32.25 5.55 -21.51
N PHE A 422 -32.97 4.43 -21.36
CA PHE A 422 -32.94 3.32 -22.29
C PHE A 422 -33.47 3.77 -23.66
N SER A 423 -32.59 4.02 -24.62
CA SER A 423 -32.98 4.22 -26.01
C SER A 423 -33.31 2.85 -26.63
N ALA A 424 -34.60 2.54 -26.75
CA ALA A 424 -35.04 1.40 -27.54
C ALA A 424 -34.50 1.58 -28.98
N VAL A 425 -33.63 0.68 -29.41
CA VAL A 425 -33.23 0.57 -30.82
C VAL A 425 -34.51 0.40 -31.64
N PRO A 426 -34.81 1.27 -32.63
CA PRO A 426 -35.96 1.04 -33.50
C PRO A 426 -35.74 -0.27 -34.23
N ALA A 427 -36.74 -1.16 -34.19
CA ALA A 427 -36.71 -2.40 -34.96
C ALA A 427 -36.42 -2.07 -36.44
N SER A 428 -35.24 -2.43 -36.91
CA SER A 428 -34.89 -2.37 -38.32
C SER A 428 -35.88 -3.27 -39.07
N LYS A 429 -36.61 -2.69 -40.02
CA LYS A 429 -37.41 -3.47 -40.99
C LYS A 429 -36.49 -4.53 -41.61
N PRO A 430 -36.96 -5.77 -41.84
CA PRO A 430 -36.15 -6.75 -42.54
C PRO A 430 -35.84 -6.23 -43.93
N ASP A 431 -34.56 -6.03 -44.22
CA ASP A 431 -34.10 -5.65 -45.55
C ASP A 431 -34.48 -6.77 -46.52
N ARG A 432 -35.11 -6.34 -47.62
CA ARG A 432 -35.41 -7.19 -48.77
C ARG A 432 -34.11 -7.80 -49.26
N VAL A 433 -34.05 -9.12 -49.27
CA VAL A 433 -33.04 -9.91 -49.99
C VAL A 433 -32.99 -9.43 -51.45
N PRO A 434 -31.85 -8.92 -51.94
CA PRO A 434 -31.60 -8.87 -53.36
C PRO A 434 -31.08 -10.25 -53.76
N SER A 435 -31.88 -10.96 -54.56
CA SER A 435 -31.35 -11.92 -55.52
C SER A 435 -30.17 -11.29 -56.26
N TRP A 436 -29.12 -12.03 -56.59
CA TRP A 436 -28.72 -12.31 -57.98
C TRP A 436 -27.58 -13.36 -57.99
N ARG A 437 -27.51 -14.00 -59.14
CA ARG A 437 -26.61 -15.04 -59.63
C ARG A 437 -25.13 -14.68 -59.54
#